data_AF-A4AAX0-F1
#
_entry.id   AF-A4AAX0-F1
#
_cell.length_a   1.000
_cell.length_b   1.000
_cell.length_c   1.000
_cell.angle_alpha   90.00
_cell.angle_beta   90.00
_cell.angle_gamma   90.00
#
_symmetry.space_group_name_H-M   'P 1'
#
loop_
_entity.id
_entity.type
_entity.pdbx_description
1 polymer ?
#
loop_
_entity_poly.entity_id
_entity_poly.type
_entity_poly.pdbx_seq_one_letter_code
_entity_poly.pdbx_strand_id
1 'polypeptide(L)' 'MEALATTHFDLNDDFKASNPTVDQIGVNMKLFESSDLKGVEVRYPDGMNWSGKGPFSYRRSAMVIEETNPW' A
#
# COMPACT_ATOMS: atom_id res chain seq x y z
N MET A 1 -0.78 -10.74 25.66
CA MET A 1 -1.58 -9.95 24.70
C MET A 1 -0.60 -8.95 24.10
N GLU A 2 -0.04 -9.23 22.93
CA GLU A 2 0.85 -8.28 22.25
C GLU A 2 -0.02 -7.17 21.66
N ALA A 3 0.29 -5.91 21.96
CA ALA A 3 -0.37 -4.79 21.34
C ALA A 3 0.12 -4.68 19.89
N LEU A 4 -0.76 -4.97 18.94
CA LEU A 4 -0.53 -4.64 17.53
C LEU A 4 -0.55 -3.11 17.41
N ALA A 5 0.62 -2.49 17.34
CA ALA A 5 0.74 -1.06 17.09
C ALA A 5 0.56 -0.79 15.59
N THR A 6 -0.32 0.14 15.25
CA THR A 6 -0.50 0.61 13.88
C THR A 6 0.27 1.89 13.66
N THR A 7 1.18 1.89 12.68
CA THR A 7 1.74 3.14 12.16
C THR A 7 0.88 3.58 10.98
N HIS A 8 0.09 4.64 11.21
CA HIS A 8 -0.54 5.37 10.12
C HIS A 8 0.44 6.45 9.65
N PHE A 9 0.66 6.54 8.35
CA PHE A 9 1.40 7.63 7.75
C PHE A 9 0.46 8.40 6.86
N ASP A 10 0.49 9.72 7.00
CA ASP A 10 -0.23 10.65 6.15
C ASP A 10 0.80 11.51 5.41
N LEU A 11 0.40 12.05 4.26
CA LEU A 11 1.21 13.00 3.51
C LEU A 11 1.23 14.34 4.26
N ASN A 12 2.38 15.03 4.28
CA ASN A 12 2.45 16.35 4.89
C ASN A 12 1.64 17.39 4.08
N ASP A 13 1.28 18.48 4.74
CA ASP A 13 0.39 19.49 4.16
C ASP A 13 1.00 20.14 2.91
N ASP A 14 2.31 20.43 2.92
CA ASP A 14 3.02 21.04 1.79
C ASP A 14 2.98 20.15 0.53
N PHE A 15 3.11 18.83 0.72
CA PHE A 15 3.05 17.85 -0.35
C PHE A 15 1.63 17.74 -0.90
N LYS A 16 0.62 17.67 -0.03
CA LYS A 16 -0.79 17.63 -0.45
C LYS A 16 -1.19 18.88 -1.23
N ALA A 17 -0.77 20.06 -0.77
CA ALA A 17 -1.01 21.32 -1.46
C ALA A 17 -0.38 21.36 -2.86
N SER A 18 0.82 20.77 -3.00
CA SER A 18 1.53 20.69 -4.29
C SER A 18 1.02 19.56 -5.20
N ASN A 19 0.32 18.57 -4.66
CA ASN A 19 -0.13 17.38 -5.36
C ASN A 19 -1.61 17.08 -5.05
N PRO A 20 -2.55 17.96 -5.42
CA PRO A 20 -3.96 17.88 -5.01
C PRO A 20 -4.70 16.65 -5.53
N THR A 21 -4.12 15.93 -6.50
CA THR A 21 -4.67 14.69 -7.05
C THR A 21 -4.18 13.43 -6.35
N VAL A 22 -3.25 13.55 -5.40
CA VAL A 22 -2.71 12.40 -4.66
C VAL A 22 -3.61 12.11 -3.46
N ASP A 23 -4.35 11.01 -3.54
CA ASP A 23 -5.23 10.50 -2.49
C ASP A 23 -4.75 9.10 -2.05
N GLN A 24 -3.60 9.07 -1.35
CA GLN A 24 -2.98 7.83 -0.88
C GLN A 24 -2.77 7.89 0.63
N ILE A 25 -3.19 6.83 1.32
CA ILE A 25 -2.98 6.63 2.75
C ILE A 25 -2.33 5.27 3.01
N GLY A 26 -1.48 5.18 4.03
CA GLY A 26 -0.87 3.94 4.47
C GLY A 26 -1.60 3.32 5.66
N VAL A 27 -2.04 2.06 5.53
CA VAL A 27 -2.67 1.31 6.62
C VAL A 27 -1.97 -0.04 6.80
N ASN A 28 -1.83 -0.49 8.05
CA ASN A 28 -1.34 -1.84 8.33
C ASN A 28 -2.42 -2.86 8.00
N MET A 29 -2.19 -3.66 6.95
CA MET A 29 -3.20 -4.60 6.50
C MET A 29 -3.49 -5.73 7.50
N LYS A 30 -2.60 -5.99 8.47
CA LYS A 30 -2.83 -6.98 9.55
C LYS A 30 -3.98 -6.60 10.50
N LEU A 31 -4.56 -5.42 10.35
CA LEU A 31 -5.74 -5.01 11.12
C LEU A 31 -7.05 -5.59 10.62
N PHE A 32 -7.06 -6.10 9.39
CA PHE A 32 -8.25 -6.63 8.74
C PHE A 32 -8.28 -8.15 8.84
N GLU A 33 -9.49 -8.71 8.93
CA GLU A 33 -9.64 -10.14 8.68
C GLU A 33 -9.37 -10.43 7.21
N SER A 34 -8.91 -11.64 6.88
CA SER A 34 -8.57 -11.98 5.48
C SER A 34 -9.76 -11.83 4.53
N SER A 35 -10.99 -12.04 5.03
CA SER A 35 -12.23 -11.81 4.28
C SER A 35 -12.48 -10.36 3.91
N ASP A 36 -12.05 -9.41 4.75
CA ASP A 36 -12.24 -7.98 4.52
C ASP A 36 -11.34 -7.45 3.41
N LEU A 37 -10.29 -8.21 3.08
CA LEU A 37 -9.30 -7.85 2.07
C LEU A 37 -9.60 -8.43 0.69
N LYS A 38 -10.65 -9.24 0.54
CA LYS A 38 -11.03 -9.85 -0.74
C LYS A 38 -11.31 -8.76 -1.79
N GLY A 39 -10.74 -8.92 -2.98
CA GLY A 39 -10.86 -7.94 -4.08
C GLY A 39 -9.87 -6.77 -4.01
N VAL A 40 -9.06 -6.66 -2.95
CA VAL A 40 -7.96 -5.69 -2.91
C VAL A 40 -6.85 -6.12 -3.87
N GLU A 41 -6.42 -5.19 -4.73
CA GLU A 41 -5.27 -5.40 -5.60
C GLU A 41 -3.97 -5.14 -4.84
N VAL A 42 -3.07 -6.13 -4.81
CA VAL A 42 -1.73 -6.02 -4.25
C VAL A 42 -0.74 -5.80 -5.38
N ARG A 43 0.08 -4.75 -5.21
CA ARG A 43 1.22 -4.45 -6.07
C ARG A 43 2.51 -4.53 -5.26
N TYR A 44 3.60 -4.89 -5.94
CA TYR A 44 4.94 -4.97 -5.35
C TYR A 44 5.89 -3.97 -6.02
N PRO A 45 5.86 -2.67 -5.64
CA PRO A 45 6.74 -1.66 -6.22
C PRO A 45 8.21 -2.04 -6.08
N ASP A 46 9.00 -1.83 -7.13
CA ASP A 46 10.44 -2.05 -7.09
C ASP A 46 11.18 -0.82 -6.54
N GLY A 47 10.94 -0.50 -5.27
CA GLY A 47 11.54 0.68 -4.64
C GLY A 47 13.07 0.64 -4.61
N MET A 48 13.69 -0.54 -4.53
CA MET A 48 15.16 -0.68 -4.46
C MET A 48 15.85 -0.25 -5.76
N ASN A 49 15.25 -0.54 -6.92
CA ASN A 49 15.82 -0.19 -8.22
C ASN A 49 15.23 1.12 -8.77
N TRP A 50 14.37 1.80 -8.01
CA TRP A 50 13.75 3.04 -8.47
C TRP A 50 14.74 4.19 -8.43
N SER A 51 14.86 4.88 -9.56
CA SER A 51 15.79 6.01 -9.73
C SER A 51 15.31 7.31 -9.08
N GLY A 52 14.12 7.32 -8.47
CA GLY A 52 13.47 8.54 -7.96
C GLY A 52 12.85 9.41 -9.06
N LYS A 53 12.89 8.98 -10.33
CA LYS A 53 12.30 9.70 -11.46
C LYS A 53 11.13 8.92 -12.05
N GLY A 54 9.99 9.59 -12.20
CA GLY A 54 8.77 9.00 -12.74
C GLY A 54 8.17 7.90 -11.85
N PRO A 55 7.15 7.17 -12.34
CA PRO A 55 6.52 6.10 -11.57
C PRO A 55 7.46 4.93 -11.28
N PHE A 56 7.19 4.21 -10.19
CA PHE A 56 7.84 2.93 -9.90
C PHE A 56 7.47 1.87 -10.94
N SER A 57 8.41 0.99 -11.26
CA SER A 57 8.11 -0.32 -11.83
C SER A 57 7.71 -1.31 -10.72
N TYR A 58 7.36 -2.54 -11.08
CA TYR A 58 6.92 -3.57 -10.15
C TYR A 58 7.78 -4.83 -10.29
N ARG A 59 8.14 -5.44 -9.16
CA ARG A 59 8.95 -6.67 -9.10
C ARG A 59 8.18 -7.92 -9.50
N ARG A 60 6.86 -7.87 -9.37
CA ARG A 60 5.93 -8.97 -9.63
C ARG A 60 4.69 -8.39 -10.28
N SER A 61 3.98 -9.23 -11.05
CA SER A 61 2.65 -8.90 -11.54
C SER A 61 1.72 -8.58 -10.38
N ALA A 62 0.76 -7.68 -10.62
CA ALA A 62 -0.30 -7.42 -9.66
C ALA A 62 -1.09 -8.72 -9.38
N MET A 63 -1.58 -8.85 -8.17
CA MET A 63 -2.50 -9.92 -7.78
C MET A 63 -3.72 -9.33 -7.06
N VAL A 64 -4.82 -10.06 -7.07
CA VAL A 64 -6.00 -9.74 -6.27
C VAL A 64 -6.05 -10.72 -5.10
N ILE A 65 -6.31 -10.20 -3.90
CA ILE A 65 -6.51 -11.03 -2.71
C ILE A 65 -7.82 -11.78 -2.85
N GLU A 66 -7.74 -13.10 -2.73
CA GLU A 66 -8.86 -14.03 -2.81
C GLU A 66 -8.65 -15.17 -1.80
N GLU A 67 -9.69 -15.96 -1.51
CA GLU A 67 -9.59 -17.09 -0.58
C GLU A 67 -8.51 -18.11 -0.99
N THR A 68 -8.28 -18.29 -2.29
CA THR A 68 -7.27 -19.20 -2.84
C THR A 68 -5.89 -18.56 -2.98
N ASN A 69 -5.77 -17.24 -2.73
CA ASN A 69 -4.53 -16.48 -2.84
C ASN A 69 -4.49 -15.34 -1.80
N PRO A 70 -4.26 -15.68 -0.51
CA PRO A 70 -4.55 -14.77 0.59
C PRO A 70 -3.57 -13.61 0.76
N TRP A 71 -2.29 -13.76 0.34
CA TRP A 71 -1.19 -12.77 0.19
C TRP A 71 0.18 -13.32 0.59
#